data_AF-A0A5N7BS07-F1
#
_entry.id   AF-A0A5N7BS07-F1
#
_cell.length_a   1.000
_cell.length_b   1.000
_cell.length_c   1.000
_cell.angle_alpha   90.00
_cell.angle_beta   90.00
_cell.angle_gamma   90.00
#
_symmetry.space_group_name_H-M   'P 1'
#
loop_
_entity.id
_entity.type
_entity.pdbx_description
1 polymer ?
#
loop_
_entity_poly.entity_id
_entity_poly.type
_entity_poly.pdbx_seq_one_letter_code
_entity_poly.pdbx_strand_id
1 'polypeptide(L)'
;MHTEKPEVSMATKLLPQVHIAAIAEYYGVSPLAENANAKIENMLKTNWSPRGFSDVVTTALQSTRDRGLRETLGVVIAEHFDQLVEDEDILEVMDVGLAVAVVKGQGLIIQRTKQDLQSARSRLESVELESERQVI
;
A
#
# COMPACT_ATOMS: atom_id res chain seq x y z
N MET A 1 18.61 17.15 -24.34
CA MET A 1 17.68 17.55 -23.27
C MET A 1 16.37 16.81 -23.46
N HIS A 2 16.20 15.66 -22.80
CA HIS A 2 14.87 15.05 -22.69
C HIS A 2 14.19 15.73 -21.52
N THR A 3 13.12 16.48 -21.80
CA THR A 3 12.25 17.02 -20.76
C THR A 3 11.35 15.88 -20.28
N GLU A 4 11.79 15.19 -19.23
CA GLU A 4 10.87 14.36 -18.45
C GLU A 4 9.76 15.26 -17.90
N LYS A 5 8.54 14.90 -18.23
CA LYS A 5 7.32 15.51 -17.70
C LYS A 5 7.40 15.40 -16.17
N PRO A 6 7.14 16.46 -15.38
CA PRO A 6 7.27 16.37 -13.92
C PRO A 6 6.32 15.29 -13.43
N GLU A 7 6.91 14.21 -12.91
CA GLU A 7 6.16 13.09 -12.36
C GLU A 7 5.34 13.61 -11.17
N VAL A 8 4.01 13.47 -11.24
CA VAL A 8 3.09 14.06 -10.28
C VAL A 8 3.20 13.31 -8.95
N SER A 9 3.67 14.01 -7.91
CA SER A 9 3.81 13.51 -6.54
C SER A 9 2.51 12.92 -5.99
N MET A 10 2.64 11.87 -5.17
CA MET A 10 1.51 11.30 -4.43
C MET A 10 0.86 12.31 -3.49
N ALA A 11 1.67 13.17 -2.87
CA ALA A 11 1.17 14.25 -2.01
C ALA A 11 0.14 15.12 -2.72
N THR A 12 0.44 15.56 -3.95
CA THR A 12 -0.45 16.42 -4.76
C THR A 12 -1.80 15.75 -5.02
N LYS A 13 -1.82 14.43 -5.13
CA LYS A 13 -3.02 13.65 -5.47
C LYS A 13 -3.81 13.25 -4.22
N LEU A 14 -3.14 12.82 -3.16
CA LEU A 14 -3.77 12.19 -1.99
C LEU A 14 -4.09 13.15 -0.86
N LEU A 15 -3.27 14.18 -0.62
CA LEU A 15 -3.49 15.11 0.51
C LEU A 15 -4.89 15.76 0.50
N PRO A 16 -5.48 16.16 -0.65
CA PRO A 16 -6.84 16.66 -0.66
C PRO A 16 -7.85 15.65 -0.08
N GLN A 17 -7.69 14.36 -0.37
CA GLN A 17 -8.59 13.32 0.16
C GLN A 17 -8.32 13.06 1.65
N VAL A 18 -7.05 13.06 2.08
CA VAL A 18 -6.68 12.92 3.51
C VAL A 18 -7.30 14.06 4.33
N HIS A 19 -7.23 15.29 3.83
CA HIS A 19 -7.87 16.43 4.49
C HIS A 19 -9.40 16.32 4.52
N ILE A 20 -10.04 15.86 3.44
CA ILE A 20 -11.48 15.61 3.42
C ILE A 20 -11.85 14.55 4.46
N ALA A 21 -11.09 13.45 4.56
CA ALA A 21 -11.31 12.41 5.55
C ALA A 21 -11.20 12.96 6.97
N ALA A 22 -10.14 13.74 7.26
CA ALA A 22 -9.94 14.38 8.56
C ALA A 22 -11.06 15.37 8.93
N ILE A 23 -11.48 16.22 7.99
CA ILE A 23 -12.60 17.16 8.19
C ILE A 23 -13.90 16.39 8.45
N ALA A 24 -14.18 15.35 7.66
CA ALA A 24 -15.36 14.53 7.82
C ALA A 24 -15.39 13.81 9.18
N GLU A 25 -14.25 13.27 9.61
CA GLU A 25 -14.10 12.67 10.94
C GLU A 25 -14.35 13.69 12.04
N TYR A 26 -13.76 14.89 11.93
CA TYR A 26 -13.92 15.97 12.92
C TYR A 26 -15.39 16.38 13.11
N TYR A 27 -16.15 16.50 12.02
CA TYR A 27 -17.57 16.86 12.05
C TYR A 27 -18.52 15.66 12.20
N GLY A 28 -18.01 14.43 12.32
CA GLY A 28 -18.84 13.22 12.47
C GLY A 28 -19.63 12.83 11.23
N VAL A 29 -19.15 13.17 10.03
CA VAL A 29 -19.80 12.85 8.75
C VAL A 29 -19.22 11.55 8.19
N SER A 30 -19.55 10.42 8.82
CA SER A 30 -18.97 9.10 8.48
C SER A 30 -19.02 8.72 6.99
N PRO A 31 -20.13 8.92 6.25
CA PRO A 31 -20.17 8.56 4.83
C PRO A 31 -19.16 9.33 3.96
N LEU A 32 -18.82 10.57 4.36
CA LEU A 32 -17.82 11.36 3.64
C LEU A 32 -16.39 10.88 3.95
N ALA A 33 -16.12 10.51 5.20
CA ALA A 33 -14.83 9.92 5.59
C ALA A 33 -14.60 8.59 4.86
N GLU A 34 -15.59 7.70 4.86
CA GLU A 34 -15.52 6.42 4.16
C GLU A 34 -15.29 6.59 2.65
N ASN A 35 -15.99 7.52 2.00
CA ASN A 35 -15.80 7.80 0.58
C ASN A 35 -14.40 8.38 0.29
N ALA A 36 -13.89 9.28 1.14
CA ALA A 36 -12.53 9.81 1.01
C ALA A 36 -11.48 8.72 1.17
N ASN A 37 -11.63 7.83 2.16
CA ASN A 37 -10.74 6.69 2.37
C ASN A 37 -10.76 5.70 1.21
N ALA A 38 -11.94 5.38 0.67
CA ALA A 38 -12.07 4.52 -0.51
C ALA A 38 -11.34 5.11 -1.73
N LYS A 39 -11.38 6.43 -1.90
CA LYS A 39 -10.61 7.11 -2.96
C LYS A 39 -9.10 7.04 -2.71
N ILE A 40 -8.66 7.25 -1.48
CA ILE A 40 -7.24 7.11 -1.10
C ILE A 40 -6.75 5.70 -1.44
N GLU A 41 -7.48 4.67 -0.99
CA GLU A 41 -7.15 3.28 -1.25
C GLU A 41 -7.08 2.98 -2.77
N ASN A 42 -8.07 3.42 -3.53
CA ASN A 42 -8.07 3.24 -4.98
C ASN A 42 -6.88 3.93 -5.66
N MET A 43 -6.52 5.14 -5.22
CA MET A 43 -5.40 5.89 -5.79
C MET A 43 -4.05 5.26 -5.45
N LEU A 44 -3.89 4.74 -4.23
CA LEU A 44 -2.70 3.99 -3.82
C LEU A 44 -2.52 2.73 -4.68
N LYS A 45 -3.61 2.01 -4.99
CA LYS A 45 -3.57 0.80 -5.84
C LYS A 45 -3.29 1.08 -7.31
N THR A 46 -3.82 2.18 -7.85
CA THR A 46 -3.83 2.44 -9.31
C THR A 46 -2.75 3.39 -9.80
N ASN A 47 -2.19 4.22 -8.91
CA ASN A 47 -1.30 5.32 -9.27
C ASN A 47 -0.10 5.43 -8.33
N TRP A 48 0.39 4.30 -7.81
CA TRP A 48 1.52 4.26 -6.90
C TRP A 48 2.74 5.03 -7.44
N SER A 49 3.36 5.81 -6.56
CA SER A 49 4.68 6.42 -6.74
C SER A 49 5.26 6.68 -5.34
N PRO A 50 6.55 6.39 -5.07
CA PRO A 50 7.15 6.68 -3.77
C PRO A 50 7.25 8.19 -3.51
N ARG A 51 7.28 9.02 -4.57
CA ARG A 51 7.49 10.47 -4.46
C ARG A 51 6.37 11.16 -3.67
N GLY A 52 6.74 11.78 -2.55
CA GLY A 52 5.82 12.51 -1.66
C GLY A 52 4.84 11.60 -0.93
N PHE A 53 5.13 10.30 -0.84
CA PHE A 53 4.32 9.40 -0.04
C PHE A 53 4.55 9.61 1.47
N SER A 54 5.78 9.94 1.89
CA SER A 54 6.10 10.33 3.27
C SER A 54 5.24 11.50 3.77
N ASP A 55 5.03 12.52 2.94
CA ASP A 55 4.13 13.65 3.24
C ASP A 55 2.69 13.20 3.50
N VAL A 56 2.21 12.23 2.71
CA VAL A 56 0.86 11.66 2.84
C VAL A 56 0.73 10.90 4.15
N VAL A 57 1.70 10.04 4.46
CA VAL A 57 1.74 9.28 5.72
C VAL A 57 1.76 10.24 6.90
N THR A 58 2.68 11.20 6.91
CA THR A 58 2.82 12.22 7.95
C THR A 58 1.48 12.93 8.19
N THR A 59 0.87 13.44 7.12
CA THR A 59 -0.38 14.18 7.22
C THR A 59 -1.51 13.30 7.72
N ALA A 60 -1.63 12.07 7.23
CA ALA A 60 -2.66 11.14 7.69
C ALA A 60 -2.52 10.84 9.18
N LEU A 61 -1.32 10.52 9.66
CA LEU A 61 -1.09 10.22 11.07
C LEU A 61 -1.36 11.41 12.00
N GLN A 62 -1.13 12.64 11.52
CA GLN A 62 -1.33 13.87 12.30
C GLN A 62 -2.77 14.39 12.27
N SER A 63 -3.50 14.19 11.17
CA SER A 63 -4.78 14.85 10.93
C SER A 63 -6.00 13.98 11.21
N THR A 64 -5.85 12.66 11.27
CA THR A 64 -6.98 11.74 11.46
C THR A 64 -6.66 10.63 12.47
N ARG A 65 -7.69 10.12 13.15
CA ARG A 65 -7.59 8.94 14.03
C ARG A 65 -8.10 7.68 13.35
N ASP A 66 -8.32 7.74 12.04
CA ASP A 66 -8.83 6.63 11.25
C ASP A 66 -7.84 5.46 11.25
N ARG A 67 -8.25 4.40 11.95
CA ARG A 67 -7.47 3.16 12.04
C ARG A 67 -7.42 2.41 10.71
N GLY A 68 -8.50 2.47 9.93
CA GLY A 68 -8.56 1.85 8.61
C GLY A 68 -7.57 2.49 7.65
N LEU A 69 -7.52 3.83 7.60
CA LEU A 69 -6.53 4.53 6.78
C LEU A 69 -5.10 4.19 7.20
N ARG A 70 -4.83 4.13 8.51
CA ARG A 70 -3.52 3.70 9.03
C ARG A 70 -3.17 2.27 8.62
N GLU A 71 -4.12 1.34 8.68
CA GLU A 71 -3.92 -0.02 8.20
C GLU A 71 -3.65 -0.07 6.70
N THR A 72 -4.39 0.71 5.89
CA THR A 72 -4.14 0.85 4.45
C THR A 72 -2.73 1.34 4.16
N LEU A 73 -2.28 2.42 4.84
CA LEU A 73 -0.94 2.96 4.65
C LEU A 73 0.14 1.95 5.06
N GLY A 74 -0.07 1.23 6.17
CA GLY A 74 0.85 0.18 6.60
C GLY A 74 0.95 -0.98 5.61
N VAL A 75 -0.16 -1.39 4.99
CA VAL A 75 -0.15 -2.40 3.91
C VAL A 75 0.61 -1.89 2.70
N VAL A 76 0.39 -0.65 2.27
CA VAL A 76 1.10 -0.07 1.12
C VAL A 76 2.61 0.02 1.38
N ILE A 77 3.01 0.43 2.59
CA ILE A 77 4.44 0.42 2.98
C ILE A 77 5.00 -1.00 2.93
N ALA A 78 4.23 -2.00 3.36
CA ALA A 78 4.66 -3.39 3.28
C ALA A 78 4.78 -3.88 1.83
N GLU A 79 3.84 -3.51 0.95
CA GLU A 79 3.84 -3.89 -0.47
C GLU A 79 4.99 -3.25 -1.26
N HIS A 80 5.42 -2.06 -0.87
CA HIS A 80 6.49 -1.30 -1.51
C HIS A 80 7.71 -1.09 -0.60
N PHE A 81 7.93 -2.02 0.33
CA PHE A 81 8.96 -1.89 1.35
C PHE A 81 10.36 -1.79 0.74
N ASP A 82 10.58 -2.47 -0.39
CA ASP A 82 11.82 -2.42 -1.17
C ASP A 82 12.16 -1.00 -1.65
N GLN A 83 11.16 -0.18 -1.96
CA GLN A 83 11.34 1.20 -2.41
C GLN A 83 11.39 2.22 -1.26
N LEU A 84 10.76 1.89 -0.13
CA LEU A 84 10.54 2.82 0.99
C LEU A 84 11.50 2.60 2.17
N VAL A 85 12.22 1.48 2.22
CA VAL A 85 13.17 1.20 3.32
C VAL A 85 14.37 2.17 3.31
N GLU A 86 14.67 2.75 2.16
CA GLU A 86 15.72 3.77 1.99
C GLU A 86 15.20 5.20 2.16
N ASP A 87 13.88 5.38 2.32
CA ASP A 87 13.24 6.68 2.52
C ASP A 87 13.31 7.05 4.01
N GLU A 88 14.27 7.91 4.37
CA GLU A 88 14.48 8.38 5.75
C GLU A 88 13.22 9.06 6.31
N ASP A 89 12.45 9.79 5.49
CA ASP A 89 11.25 10.48 5.93
C ASP A 89 10.18 9.47 6.39
N ILE A 90 10.05 8.34 5.69
CA ILE A 90 9.15 7.25 6.09
C ILE A 90 9.57 6.62 7.42
N LEU A 91 10.88 6.46 7.64
CA LEU A 91 11.40 5.91 8.90
C LEU A 91 11.19 6.88 10.06
N GLU A 92 11.33 8.19 9.84
CA GLU A 92 11.09 9.22 10.87
C GLU A 92 9.63 9.29 11.32
N VAL A 93 8.67 9.06 10.41
CA VAL A 93 7.23 9.13 10.71
C VAL A 93 6.67 7.81 11.24
N MET A 94 7.50 6.77 11.31
CA MET A 94 7.12 5.42 11.72
C MET A 94 6.86 5.34 13.24
N ASP A 95 5.62 5.59 13.65
CA ASP A 95 5.20 5.31 15.01
C ASP A 95 4.92 3.80 15.23
N VAL A 96 4.73 3.39 16.49
CA VAL A 96 4.46 1.99 16.87
C VAL A 96 3.23 1.42 16.16
N GLY A 97 2.17 2.21 16.00
CA GLY A 97 0.93 1.72 15.40
C GLY A 97 1.09 1.51 13.89
N LEU A 98 1.84 2.36 13.20
CA LEU A 98 2.17 2.18 11.80
C LEU A 98 3.10 0.98 11.63
N ALA A 99 4.14 0.84 12.46
CA ALA A 99 5.03 -0.32 12.44
C ALA A 99 4.28 -1.64 12.62
N VAL A 100 3.30 -1.71 13.53
CA VAL A 100 2.43 -2.88 13.70
C VAL A 100 1.63 -3.18 12.42
N ALA A 101 1.10 -2.14 11.75
CA ALA A 101 0.37 -2.32 10.50
C ALA A 101 1.29 -2.84 9.37
N VAL A 102 2.51 -2.31 9.27
CA VAL A 102 3.53 -2.78 8.31
C VAL A 102 3.90 -4.24 8.55
N VAL A 103 4.17 -4.63 9.81
CA VAL A 103 4.49 -6.03 10.15
C VAL A 103 3.34 -6.98 9.83
N LYS A 104 2.09 -6.58 10.11
CA LYS A 104 0.90 -7.36 9.69
C LYS A 104 0.82 -7.49 8.17
N GLY A 105 1.04 -6.38 7.45
CA GLY A 105 1.08 -6.37 5.97
C GLY A 105 2.12 -7.34 5.42
N GLN A 106 3.35 -7.31 5.94
CA GLN A 106 4.40 -8.23 5.57
C GLN A 106 4.02 -9.69 5.83
N GLY A 107 3.41 -9.98 6.98
CA GLY A 107 2.89 -11.32 7.28
C GLY A 107 1.90 -11.83 6.23
N LEU A 108 0.99 -10.98 5.77
CA LEU A 108 0.02 -11.31 4.72
C LEU A 108 0.71 -11.55 3.36
N ILE A 109 1.68 -10.70 3.00
CA ILE A 109 2.45 -10.84 1.75
C ILE A 109 3.22 -12.16 1.76
N ILE A 110 3.93 -12.48 2.85
CA ILE A 110 4.68 -13.72 3.01
C ILE A 110 3.75 -14.94 2.88
N GLN A 111 2.58 -14.89 3.51
CA GLN A 111 1.60 -15.97 3.43
C GLN A 111 1.10 -16.17 1.99
N ARG A 112 0.77 -15.08 1.30
CA ARG A 112 0.32 -15.12 -0.11
C ARG A 112 1.40 -15.69 -1.01
N THR A 113 2.62 -15.18 -0.92
CA THR A 113 3.77 -15.66 -1.70
C THR A 113 4.03 -17.14 -1.46
N LYS A 114 3.90 -17.62 -0.23
CA LYS A 114 4.03 -19.05 0.10
C LYS A 114 2.96 -19.90 -0.58
N GLN A 115 1.71 -19.44 -0.60
CA GLN A 115 0.59 -20.13 -1.27
C GLN A 115 0.76 -20.15 -2.79
N ASP A 116 1.20 -19.04 -3.37
CA ASP A 116 1.46 -18.92 -4.81
C ASP A 116 2.60 -19.85 -5.24
N LEU A 117 3.68 -19.91 -4.45
CA LEU A 117 4.80 -20.83 -4.68
C LEU A 117 4.34 -22.29 -4.63
N GLN A 118 3.53 -22.67 -3.64
CA GLN A 118 2.96 -24.02 -3.54
C GLN A 118 2.09 -24.37 -4.75
N SER A 119 1.24 -23.43 -5.17
CA SER A 119 0.36 -23.62 -6.32
C SER A 119 1.14 -23.75 -7.63
N ALA A 120 2.18 -22.93 -7.83
CA ALA A 120 3.06 -23.01 -8.98
C ALA A 120 3.83 -24.33 -9.02
N ARG A 121 4.32 -24.81 -7.87
CA ARG A 121 5.02 -26.09 -7.77
C ARG A 121 4.13 -27.28 -8.15
N SER A 122 2.90 -27.34 -7.63
CA SER A 122 1.96 -28.41 -7.98
C SER A 122 1.61 -28.41 -9.48
N ARG A 123 1.54 -27.23 -10.11
CA ARG A 123 1.32 -27.13 -11.57
C ARG A 123 2.51 -27.66 -12.37
N LEU A 124 3.74 -27.34 -11.97
CA LEU A 124 4.95 -27.86 -12.63
C LEU A 124 5.00 -29.39 -12.57
N GLU A 125 4.77 -29.97 -11.38
CA GLU A 125 4.74 -31.43 -11.19
C GLU A 125 3.66 -32.10 -12.08
N SER A 126 2.49 -31.47 -12.24
CA SER A 126 1.45 -32.00 -13.14
C SER A 126 1.85 -31.95 -14.63
N VAL A 127 2.53 -30.89 -15.07
CA VAL A 127 2.96 -30.74 -16.47
C VAL A 127 4.09 -31.70 -16.81
N GLU A 128 5.03 -31.94 -15.90
CA GLU A 128 6.10 -32.93 -16.08
C GLU A 128 5.53 -34.34 -16.26
N LEU A 129 4.58 -34.73 -15.41
CA LEU A 129 3.90 -36.03 -15.51
C LEU A 129 3.10 -36.20 -16.81
N GLU A 130 2.49 -35.13 -17.32
CA GLU A 130 1.78 -35.15 -18.60
C GLU A 130 2.73 -35.25 -19.80
N SER A 131 3.88 -34.56 -19.74
CA SER A 131 4.93 -34.63 -20.77
C SER A 131 5.54 -36.03 -20.87
N GLU A 132 5.86 -36.66 -19.74
CA GLU A 132 6.40 -38.03 -19.71
C GLU A 132 5.42 -39.06 -20.30
N ARG A 133 4.11 -38.85 -20.14
CA ARG A 133 3.07 -39.72 -20.71
C ARG A 133 2.87 -39.57 -22.22
N GLN A 134 3.30 -38.48 -22.83
CA GLN A 134 3.19 -38.26 -24.29
C GLN A 134 4.39 -38.80 -25.07
N VAL A 135 5.49 -39.14 -24.39
CA VAL A 135 6.74 -39.63 -25.02
C VAL A 135 6.84 -41.17 -25.06
N ILE A 136 5.91 -41.87 -24.38
CA ILE A 136 5.77 -43.35 -24.36
C ILE A 136 4.63 -43.76 -25.29
#